data_AF-A0A3C0S5T6-F1
#
_entry.id   AF-A0A3C0S5T6-F1
#
_cell.length_a   1.000
_cell.length_b   1.000
_cell.length_c   1.000
_cell.angle_alpha   90.00
_cell.angle_beta   90.00
_cell.angle_gamma   90.00
#
_symmetry.space_group_name_H-M   'P 1'
#
loop_
_entity.id
_entity.type
_entity.pdbx_description
1 polymer ?
#
loop_
_entity_poly.entity_id
_entity_poly.type
_entity_poly.pdbx_seq_one_letter_code
_entity_poly.pdbx_strand_id
1 'polypeptide(L)'
;MNDKFSPLQPEWQNKAWKQFLMAKRDMLHAYDREREKGLERPIHTEHGRVAEAEFRKWLANFLPKKYAVTSGYIISQGTPKNEYLVHYDVIIYEHLEAPILWVDDNPDHSWQGKSMAVPVEYVRGVIEVKSSFNKKTAADAINQLAKLKPLLQKIDPSHHPTKLYLPKDFFCAVVFFELRKENHKEFGALDAILEGTDLRGFYGGFILRCETLDEHYGGKLSIVHEAGRYGHENKSLSFWSYSNSKKIKENLYCRILLMHCESFFSQFAFDIIALLKGTYHPGVISSLYGFGTTDMHNGKAFSIQYYDIEEHKRFEESTREYMEKWFKSELKNDKT
;
A
#
# COMPACT_ATOMS: atom_id res chain seq x y z
N MET A 1 50.77 -7.68 -0.62
CA MET A 1 49.57 -7.16 0.07
C MET A 1 48.52 -8.25 0.01
N ASN A 2 48.27 -8.92 1.13
CA ASN A 2 47.22 -9.93 1.26
C ASN A 2 45.94 -9.19 1.69
N ASP A 3 45.19 -8.66 0.74
CA ASP A 3 43.86 -8.14 1.06
C ASP A 3 42.92 -9.33 1.22
N LYS A 4 42.78 -9.77 2.48
CA LYS A 4 41.71 -10.67 2.91
C LYS A 4 40.41 -9.87 2.91
N PHE A 5 39.79 -9.71 1.74
CA PHE A 5 38.40 -9.30 1.69
C PHE A 5 37.54 -10.48 2.16
N SER A 6 36.99 -10.39 3.36
CA SER A 6 35.95 -11.31 3.81
C SER A 6 34.71 -11.15 2.91
N PRO A 7 34.03 -12.25 2.52
CA PRO A 7 32.78 -12.17 1.78
C PRO A 7 31.76 -11.32 2.53
N LEU A 8 31.02 -10.48 1.80
CA LEU A 8 29.93 -9.67 2.36
C LEU A 8 28.94 -10.59 3.09
N GLN A 9 28.61 -10.22 4.33
CA GLN A 9 27.62 -10.91 5.13
C GLN A 9 26.28 -10.16 5.08
N PRO A 10 25.13 -10.85 5.04
CA PRO A 10 23.83 -10.19 5.11
C PRO A 10 23.67 -9.46 6.45
N GLU A 11 23.42 -8.16 6.40
CA GLU A 11 23.00 -7.38 7.56
C GLU A 11 21.49 -7.16 7.47
N TRP A 12 20.76 -7.70 8.44
CA TRP A 12 19.29 -7.66 8.46
C TRP A 12 18.75 -6.26 8.74
N GLN A 13 19.53 -5.43 9.43
CA GLN A 13 19.18 -4.05 9.76
C GLN A 13 19.93 -3.09 8.85
N ASN A 14 19.23 -2.49 7.90
CA ASN A 14 19.83 -1.44 7.09
C ASN A 14 19.55 -0.06 7.69
N LYS A 15 20.55 0.83 7.76
CA LYS A 15 20.39 2.22 8.23
C LYS A 15 19.26 3.01 7.54
N ALA A 16 18.82 2.60 6.35
CA ALA A 16 17.80 3.30 5.58
C ALA A 16 16.36 3.13 6.11
N TRP A 17 16.02 2.15 6.98
CA TRP A 17 14.65 2.03 7.51
C TRP A 17 14.18 3.30 8.23
N LYS A 18 15.08 3.99 8.95
CA LYS A 18 14.79 5.27 9.62
C LYS A 18 14.43 6.38 8.63
N GLN A 19 15.01 6.38 7.43
CA GLN A 19 14.69 7.38 6.39
C GLN A 19 13.24 7.22 5.91
N PHE A 20 12.73 6.00 5.84
CA PHE A 20 11.32 5.77 5.53
C PHE A 20 10.38 6.28 6.63
N LEU A 21 10.74 6.07 7.90
CA LEU A 21 9.95 6.62 9.01
C LEU A 21 9.95 8.14 9.02
N MET A 22 11.11 8.77 8.76
CA MET A 22 11.19 10.23 8.61
C MET A 22 10.33 10.74 7.45
N ALA A 23 10.42 10.12 6.28
CA ALA A 23 9.62 10.50 5.12
C ALA A 23 8.10 10.34 5.38
N LYS A 24 7.70 9.25 6.06
CA LYS A 24 6.30 9.03 6.48
C LYS A 24 5.83 10.15 7.41
N ARG A 25 6.65 10.49 8.40
CA ARG A 25 6.37 11.55 9.37
C ARG A 25 6.26 12.92 8.68
N ASP A 26 7.14 13.24 7.73
CA ASP A 26 7.11 14.50 7.02
C ASP A 26 5.82 14.68 6.21
N MET A 27 5.35 13.61 5.54
CA MET A 27 4.04 13.61 4.86
C MET A 27 2.88 13.81 5.84
N LEU A 28 2.89 13.10 6.98
CA LEU A 28 1.86 13.22 8.02
C LEU A 28 1.85 14.63 8.64
N HIS A 29 3.00 15.22 8.92
CA HIS A 29 3.10 16.59 9.44
C HIS A 29 2.55 17.62 8.45
N ALA A 30 2.81 17.46 7.16
CA ALA A 30 2.25 18.36 6.15
C ALA A 30 0.73 18.24 6.07
N TYR A 31 0.21 17.02 6.12
CA TYR A 31 -1.22 16.74 6.19
C TYR A 31 -1.87 17.33 7.45
N ASP A 32 -1.28 17.12 8.63
CA ASP A 32 -1.83 17.58 9.91
C ASP A 32 -1.90 19.11 9.98
N ARG A 33 -0.86 19.82 9.50
CA ARG A 33 -0.87 21.30 9.44
C ARG A 33 -2.05 21.84 8.62
N GLU A 34 -2.38 21.20 7.51
CA GLU A 34 -3.50 21.63 6.67
C GLU A 34 -4.85 21.18 7.21
N ARG A 35 -4.89 20.04 7.93
CA ARG A 35 -6.06 19.62 8.70
C ARG A 35 -6.40 20.64 9.78
N GLU A 36 -5.40 21.12 10.53
CA GLU A 36 -5.57 22.15 11.57
C GLU A 36 -6.06 23.47 11.00
N LYS A 37 -5.42 23.99 9.94
CA LYS A 37 -5.88 25.20 9.23
C LYS A 37 -7.30 25.04 8.67
N GLY A 38 -7.65 23.83 8.24
CA GLY A 38 -8.97 23.50 7.72
C GLY A 38 -10.09 23.60 8.75
N LEU A 39 -9.80 23.40 10.04
CA LEU A 39 -10.77 23.57 11.13
C LEU A 39 -11.21 25.04 11.29
N GLU A 40 -10.37 25.99 10.86
CA GLU A 40 -10.63 27.43 10.95
C GLU A 40 -11.27 28.00 9.66
N ARG A 41 -11.39 27.19 8.59
CA ARG A 41 -11.86 27.63 7.27
C ARG A 41 -13.11 26.87 6.83
N PRO A 42 -14.02 27.49 6.07
CA PRO A 42 -15.24 26.82 5.59
C PRO A 42 -14.96 25.70 4.57
N ILE A 43 -13.81 25.70 3.89
CA ILE A 43 -13.47 24.70 2.86
C ILE A 43 -12.59 23.60 3.47
N HIS A 44 -13.15 22.42 3.64
CA HIS A 44 -12.49 21.29 4.30
C HIS A 44 -11.79 20.34 3.30
N THR A 45 -11.72 20.63 2.00
CA THR A 45 -11.13 19.72 0.99
C THR A 45 -9.61 19.82 0.83
N GLU A 46 -8.99 20.86 1.39
CA GLU A 46 -7.57 21.17 1.15
C GLU A 46 -6.60 20.14 1.75
N HIS A 47 -6.90 19.59 2.94
CA HIS A 47 -6.06 18.56 3.55
C HIS A 47 -5.98 17.27 2.71
N GLY A 48 -7.03 16.94 1.95
CA GLY A 48 -7.02 15.83 0.99
C GLY A 48 -6.07 16.09 -0.19
N ARG A 49 -6.11 17.30 -0.76
CA ARG A 49 -5.22 17.71 -1.86
C ARG A 49 -3.75 17.68 -1.42
N VAL A 50 -3.48 18.08 -0.18
CA VAL A 50 -2.12 18.06 0.41
C VAL A 50 -1.64 16.64 0.62
N ALA A 51 -2.51 15.73 1.11
CA ALA A 51 -2.21 14.31 1.21
C ALA A 51 -1.78 13.71 -0.14
N GLU A 52 -2.58 13.94 -1.19
CA GLU A 52 -2.24 13.48 -2.54
C GLU A 52 -0.90 14.05 -3.03
N ALA A 53 -0.70 15.36 -2.88
CA ALA A 53 0.50 16.05 -3.36
C ALA A 53 1.77 15.58 -2.65
N GLU A 54 1.75 15.46 -1.32
CA GLU A 54 2.91 15.00 -0.55
C GLU A 54 3.21 13.52 -0.81
N PHE A 55 2.19 12.68 -0.99
CA PHE A 55 2.40 11.29 -1.40
C PHE A 55 3.01 11.19 -2.80
N ARG A 56 2.50 11.94 -3.79
CA ARG A 56 3.09 12.02 -5.14
C ARG A 56 4.55 12.47 -5.10
N LYS A 57 4.85 13.51 -4.32
CA LYS A 57 6.20 14.06 -4.14
C LYS A 57 7.16 13.05 -3.54
N TRP A 58 6.75 12.37 -2.47
CA TRP A 58 7.56 11.32 -1.86
C TRP A 58 7.84 10.20 -2.86
N LEU A 59 6.80 9.72 -3.55
CA LEU A 59 6.93 8.62 -4.51
C LEU A 59 7.83 9.00 -5.69
N ALA A 60 7.71 10.21 -6.25
CA ALA A 60 8.57 10.72 -7.32
C ALA A 60 10.05 10.80 -6.93
N ASN A 61 10.33 11.08 -5.65
CA ASN A 61 11.68 11.14 -5.13
C ASN A 61 12.26 9.75 -4.87
N PHE A 62 11.43 8.81 -4.43
CA PHE A 62 11.83 7.45 -4.10
C PHE A 62 12.02 6.55 -5.33
N LEU A 63 11.13 6.65 -6.32
CA LEU A 63 11.15 5.74 -7.48
C LEU A 63 12.39 5.95 -8.37
N PRO A 64 12.87 4.88 -9.03
CA PRO A 64 13.88 4.99 -10.09
C PRO A 64 13.45 6.00 -11.15
N LYS A 65 14.40 6.81 -11.65
CA LYS A 65 14.11 7.92 -12.59
C LYS A 65 13.51 7.52 -13.94
N LYS A 66 13.50 6.23 -14.26
CA LYS A 66 12.76 5.72 -15.41
C LYS A 66 11.23 5.75 -15.23
N TYR A 67 10.77 5.87 -13.99
CA TYR A 67 9.37 6.10 -13.67
C TYR A 67 9.15 7.55 -13.24
N ALA A 68 8.05 8.13 -13.67
CA ALA A 68 7.56 9.41 -13.16
C ALA A 68 6.20 9.22 -12.50
N VAL A 69 5.85 10.18 -11.65
CA VAL A 69 4.61 10.20 -10.88
C VAL A 69 3.89 11.51 -11.17
N THR A 70 2.60 11.43 -11.47
CA THR A 70 1.77 12.60 -11.75
C THR A 70 0.34 12.37 -11.28
N SER A 71 -0.48 13.42 -11.29
CA SER A 71 -1.93 13.29 -11.27
C SER A 71 -2.50 13.58 -12.65
N GLY A 72 -3.72 13.16 -12.92
CA GLY A 72 -4.38 13.51 -14.18
C GLY A 72 -5.07 12.33 -14.81
N TYR A 73 -4.88 12.17 -16.11
CA TYR A 73 -5.76 11.37 -16.96
C TYR A 73 -4.98 10.26 -17.66
N ILE A 74 -5.66 9.12 -17.88
CA ILE A 74 -5.15 8.06 -18.75
C ILE A 74 -5.89 8.15 -20.07
N ILE A 75 -5.14 8.25 -21.17
CA ILE A 75 -5.69 8.35 -22.52
C ILE A 75 -5.46 7.05 -23.26
N SER A 76 -6.54 6.47 -23.78
CA SER A 76 -6.51 5.34 -24.69
C SER A 76 -6.93 5.79 -26.08
N GLN A 77 -6.40 5.17 -27.13
CA GLN A 77 -6.85 5.41 -28.49
C GLN A 77 -8.32 4.98 -28.71
N GLY A 78 -8.87 4.17 -27.79
CA GLY A 78 -10.28 3.79 -27.77
C GLY A 78 -11.19 4.73 -26.99
N THR A 79 -10.65 5.75 -26.31
CA THR A 79 -11.45 6.69 -25.53
C THR A 79 -12.31 7.57 -26.46
N PRO A 80 -13.65 7.57 -26.33
CA PRO A 80 -14.51 8.42 -27.15
C PRO A 80 -14.22 9.91 -26.94
N LYS A 81 -14.25 10.70 -28.02
CA LYS A 81 -13.91 12.14 -27.99
C LYS A 81 -14.79 12.99 -27.07
N ASN A 82 -16.00 12.52 -26.73
CA ASN A 82 -17.00 13.27 -25.98
C ASN A 82 -17.20 12.77 -24.54
N GLU A 83 -16.33 11.88 -24.05
CA GLU A 83 -16.39 11.41 -22.67
C GLU A 83 -15.54 12.26 -21.73
N TYR A 84 -16.05 12.50 -20.54
CA TYR A 84 -15.29 13.11 -19.46
C TYR A 84 -14.14 12.20 -19.06
N LEU A 85 -12.93 12.74 -19.07
CA LEU A 85 -11.74 12.02 -18.64
C LEU A 85 -11.76 11.80 -17.13
N VAL A 86 -11.38 10.60 -16.71
CA VAL A 86 -11.28 10.24 -15.30
C VAL A 86 -9.96 10.76 -14.76
N HIS A 87 -10.04 11.64 -13.76
CA HIS A 87 -8.87 12.10 -13.00
C HIS A 87 -8.45 11.03 -11.98
N TYR A 88 -7.14 10.82 -11.85
CA TYR A 88 -6.52 9.92 -10.89
C TYR A 88 -5.51 10.67 -10.03
N ASP A 89 -5.53 10.39 -8.73
CA ASP A 89 -4.68 11.05 -7.74
C ASP A 89 -3.19 10.79 -8.01
N VAL A 90 -2.85 9.54 -8.36
CA VAL A 90 -1.47 9.13 -8.62
C VAL A 90 -1.42 8.18 -9.82
N ILE A 91 -0.70 8.59 -10.86
CA ILE A 91 -0.35 7.78 -12.03
C ILE A 91 1.16 7.60 -12.03
N ILE A 92 1.61 6.35 -12.05
CA ILE A 92 3.02 5.97 -12.23
C ILE A 92 3.18 5.48 -13.67
N TYR A 93 4.14 6.05 -14.40
CA TYR A 93 4.34 5.74 -15.81
C TYR A 93 5.82 5.68 -16.19
N GLU A 94 6.13 5.00 -17.30
CA GLU A 94 7.49 4.86 -17.82
C GLU A 94 7.94 6.13 -18.56
N HIS A 95 8.62 7.01 -17.84
CA HIS A 95 8.91 8.39 -18.25
C HIS A 95 9.87 8.51 -19.43
N LEU A 96 10.85 7.61 -19.54
CA LEU A 96 11.89 7.71 -20.56
C LEU A 96 11.36 7.47 -21.97
N GLU A 97 10.23 6.78 -22.10
CA GLU A 97 9.64 6.40 -23.39
C GLU A 97 8.27 7.05 -23.64
N ALA A 98 7.62 7.57 -22.60
CA ALA A 98 6.27 8.12 -22.71
C ALA A 98 6.26 9.54 -23.32
N PRO A 99 5.50 9.78 -24.39
CA PRO A 99 5.15 11.13 -24.80
C PRO A 99 4.15 11.73 -23.80
N ILE A 100 4.30 13.02 -23.53
CA ILE A 100 3.31 13.80 -22.77
C ILE A 100 2.33 14.40 -23.77
N LEU A 101 1.08 13.94 -23.76
CA LEU A 101 0.10 14.34 -24.78
C LEU A 101 -0.42 15.76 -24.57
N TRP A 102 -0.70 16.13 -23.33
CA TRP A 102 -1.05 17.49 -22.93
C TRP A 102 -0.89 17.66 -21.42
N VAL A 103 -0.78 18.91 -21.00
CA VAL A 103 -0.60 19.33 -19.61
C VAL A 103 -1.70 20.35 -19.34
N ASP A 104 -2.55 20.08 -18.35
CA ASP A 104 -3.54 21.05 -17.88
C ASP A 104 -2.81 22.06 -16.96
N ASP A 105 -2.72 23.30 -17.43
CA ASP A 105 -2.08 24.38 -16.68
C ASP A 105 -3.03 24.90 -15.59
N ASN A 106 -2.87 24.34 -14.39
CA ASN A 106 -3.44 24.92 -13.19
C ASN A 106 -2.66 26.23 -12.85
N PRO A 107 -3.31 27.36 -12.51
CA PRO A 107 -2.65 28.67 -12.35
C PRO A 107 -1.57 28.74 -11.26
N ASP A 108 -1.45 27.75 -10.37
CA ASP A 108 -0.50 27.74 -9.24
C ASP A 108 0.93 27.26 -9.60
N HIS A 109 1.24 27.07 -10.89
CA HIS A 109 2.60 26.90 -11.46
C HIS A 109 3.53 25.79 -10.90
N SER A 110 3.15 25.03 -9.87
CA SER A 110 3.98 23.91 -9.38
C SER A 110 3.87 22.71 -10.32
N TRP A 111 5.02 22.07 -10.65
CA TRP A 111 5.04 20.82 -11.42
C TRP A 111 4.22 19.69 -10.78
N GLN A 112 3.93 19.77 -9.48
CA GLN A 112 3.13 18.80 -8.71
C GLN A 112 1.61 19.02 -8.82
N GLY A 113 1.18 20.20 -9.30
CA GLY A 113 -0.24 20.57 -9.47
C GLY A 113 -0.75 20.50 -10.90
N LYS A 114 0.13 20.23 -11.88
CA LYS A 114 -0.24 20.08 -13.29
C LYS A 114 -0.82 18.68 -13.53
N SER A 115 -2.04 18.61 -14.04
CA SER A 115 -2.63 17.34 -14.44
C SER A 115 -2.12 16.96 -15.82
N MET A 116 -1.63 15.72 -15.97
CA MET A 116 -1.08 15.25 -17.24
C MET A 116 -1.93 14.13 -17.81
N ALA A 117 -2.00 14.09 -19.14
CA ALA A 117 -2.57 12.97 -19.85
C ALA A 117 -1.47 12.00 -20.31
N VAL A 118 -1.51 10.80 -19.77
CA VAL A 118 -0.53 9.74 -20.07
C VAL A 118 -1.17 8.70 -20.99
N PRO A 119 -0.53 8.32 -22.10
CA PRO A 119 -1.02 7.23 -22.94
C PRO A 119 -1.04 5.90 -22.18
N VAL A 120 -2.10 5.13 -22.39
CA VAL A 120 -2.44 3.92 -21.62
C VAL A 120 -1.30 2.89 -21.57
N GLU A 121 -0.52 2.74 -22.63
CA GLU A 121 0.57 1.77 -22.74
C GLU A 121 1.79 2.07 -21.86
N TYR A 122 1.96 3.32 -21.43
CA TYR A 122 3.06 3.73 -20.57
C TYR A 122 2.69 3.72 -19.08
N VAL A 123 1.40 3.59 -18.76
CA VAL A 123 0.92 3.57 -17.38
C VAL A 123 1.25 2.23 -16.74
N ARG A 124 2.03 2.28 -15.66
CA ARG A 124 2.48 1.10 -14.90
C ARG A 124 1.74 0.93 -13.58
N GLY A 125 1.19 2.00 -13.01
CA GLY A 125 0.30 1.86 -11.87
C GLY A 125 -0.54 3.08 -11.55
N VAL A 126 -1.64 2.85 -10.85
CA VAL A 126 -2.53 3.90 -10.33
C VAL A 126 -2.72 3.70 -8.83
N ILE A 127 -2.55 4.78 -8.05
CA ILE A 127 -2.80 4.76 -6.62
C ILE A 127 -3.84 5.81 -6.29
N GLU A 128 -4.90 5.37 -5.63
CA GLU A 128 -5.94 6.27 -5.11
C GLU A 128 -5.59 6.66 -3.67
N VAL A 129 -5.65 7.96 -3.35
CA VAL A 129 -5.27 8.48 -2.04
C VAL A 129 -6.50 9.04 -1.33
N LYS A 130 -6.66 8.71 -0.05
CA LYS A 130 -7.69 9.27 0.82
C LYS A 130 -7.10 9.72 2.13
N SER A 131 -7.72 10.74 2.73
CA SER A 131 -7.26 11.30 4.00
C SER A 131 -7.41 10.30 5.15
N SER A 132 -8.58 9.69 5.31
CA SER A 132 -8.86 8.75 6.40
C SER A 132 -9.36 7.40 5.89
N PHE A 133 -9.08 6.33 6.64
CA PHE A 133 -9.59 4.98 6.42
C PHE A 133 -10.86 4.75 7.26
N ASN A 134 -12.00 4.69 6.58
CA ASN A 134 -13.30 4.35 7.14
C ASN A 134 -14.18 3.72 6.05
N LYS A 135 -15.39 3.26 6.39
CA LYS A 135 -16.24 2.57 5.41
C LYS A 135 -16.51 3.39 4.15
N LYS A 136 -16.79 4.69 4.31
CA LYS A 136 -17.16 5.58 3.19
C LYS A 136 -15.97 5.81 2.26
N THR A 137 -14.86 6.28 2.81
CA THR A 137 -13.64 6.61 2.05
C THR A 137 -13.02 5.38 1.39
N ALA A 138 -13.07 4.21 2.03
CA ALA A 138 -12.65 2.95 1.44
C ALA A 138 -13.50 2.59 0.21
N ALA A 139 -14.82 2.70 0.32
CA ALA A 139 -15.73 2.47 -0.80
C ALA A 139 -15.52 3.50 -1.93
N ASP A 140 -15.37 4.78 -1.59
CA ASP A 140 -15.10 5.85 -2.55
C ASP A 140 -13.80 5.58 -3.32
N ALA A 141 -12.74 5.14 -2.63
CA ALA A 141 -11.47 4.81 -3.27
C ALA A 141 -11.58 3.64 -4.26
N ILE A 142 -12.26 2.56 -3.86
CA ILE A 142 -12.48 1.41 -4.75
C ILE A 142 -13.39 1.77 -5.92
N ASN A 143 -14.43 2.59 -5.70
CA ASN A 143 -15.28 3.09 -6.77
C ASN A 143 -14.50 3.95 -7.77
N GLN A 144 -13.56 4.76 -7.30
CA GLN A 144 -12.67 5.53 -8.18
C GLN A 144 -11.76 4.61 -9.00
N LEU A 145 -11.10 3.63 -8.37
CA LEU A 145 -10.29 2.64 -9.09
C LEU A 145 -11.12 1.77 -10.05
N ALA A 146 -12.39 1.49 -9.73
CA ALA A 146 -13.28 0.74 -10.62
C ALA A 146 -13.54 1.44 -11.95
N LYS A 147 -13.30 2.75 -12.05
CA LYS A 147 -13.34 3.49 -13.32
C LYS A 147 -12.23 3.06 -14.30
N LEU A 148 -11.21 2.31 -13.84
CA LEU A 148 -10.21 1.68 -14.69
C LEU A 148 -10.75 0.45 -15.46
N LYS A 149 -11.90 -0.12 -15.07
CA LYS A 149 -12.44 -1.36 -15.67
C LYS A 149 -12.46 -1.36 -17.20
N PRO A 150 -12.85 -0.29 -17.92
CA PRO A 150 -12.79 -0.26 -19.38
C PRO A 150 -11.37 -0.49 -19.93
N LEU A 151 -10.35 0.05 -19.27
CA LEU A 151 -8.95 -0.09 -19.66
C LEU A 151 -8.32 -1.42 -19.20
N LEU A 152 -8.97 -2.17 -18.31
CA LEU A 152 -8.47 -3.44 -17.77
C LEU A 152 -9.02 -4.68 -18.50
N GLN A 153 -9.94 -4.50 -19.46
CA GLN A 153 -10.68 -5.60 -20.08
C GLN A 153 -9.80 -6.64 -20.77
N LYS A 154 -8.69 -6.21 -21.39
CA LYS A 154 -7.78 -7.08 -22.15
C LYS A 154 -6.33 -6.64 -21.96
N ILE A 155 -5.42 -7.41 -22.55
CA ILE A 155 -4.00 -7.06 -22.66
C ILE A 155 -3.70 -6.99 -24.15
N ASP A 156 -3.23 -5.85 -24.63
CA ASP A 156 -2.84 -5.71 -26.03
C ASP A 156 -1.58 -6.53 -26.34
N PRO A 157 -1.47 -7.15 -27.53
CA PRO A 157 -0.23 -7.77 -27.97
C PRO A 157 0.90 -6.75 -28.04
N SER A 158 2.12 -7.16 -27.70
CA SER A 158 3.30 -6.27 -27.62
C SER A 158 3.53 -5.46 -28.91
N HIS A 159 3.32 -6.06 -30.08
CA HIS A 159 3.54 -5.45 -31.39
C HIS A 159 2.30 -4.83 -32.04
N HIS A 160 1.17 -4.75 -31.32
CA HIS A 160 -0.03 -4.13 -31.86
C HIS A 160 0.16 -2.59 -31.94
N PRO A 161 -0.09 -1.95 -33.09
CA PRO A 161 0.15 -0.51 -33.28
C PRO A 161 -0.84 0.36 -32.50
N THR A 162 -2.01 -0.19 -32.17
CA THR A 162 -3.03 0.47 -31.34
C THR A 162 -2.96 -0.09 -29.93
N LYS A 163 -2.83 0.80 -28.95
CA LYS A 163 -2.86 0.45 -27.53
C LYS A 163 -4.14 0.97 -26.91
N LEU A 164 -4.97 0.05 -26.46
CA LEU A 164 -6.31 0.30 -25.96
C LEU A 164 -6.40 0.07 -24.45
N TYR A 165 -5.62 -0.86 -23.94
CA TYR A 165 -5.74 -1.38 -22.58
C TYR A 165 -4.45 -1.19 -21.79
N LEU A 166 -4.59 -1.19 -20.46
CA LEU A 166 -3.46 -1.12 -19.54
C LEU A 166 -2.54 -2.33 -19.75
N PRO A 167 -1.22 -2.16 -19.54
CA PRO A 167 -0.24 -3.24 -19.66
C PRO A 167 -0.53 -4.44 -18.74
N LYS A 168 0.12 -5.58 -19.05
CA LYS A 168 0.03 -6.81 -18.25
C LYS A 168 0.56 -6.65 -16.83
N ASP A 169 1.63 -5.87 -16.69
CA ASP A 169 2.36 -5.54 -15.46
C ASP A 169 1.78 -4.33 -14.71
N PHE A 170 0.64 -3.80 -15.18
CA PHE A 170 -0.09 -2.76 -14.48
C PHE A 170 -0.54 -3.23 -13.08
N PHE A 171 -0.46 -2.33 -12.10
CA PHE A 171 -1.06 -2.53 -10.78
C PHE A 171 -1.91 -1.33 -10.33
N CYS A 172 -2.82 -1.55 -9.39
CA CYS A 172 -3.47 -0.46 -8.67
C CYS A 172 -3.51 -0.70 -7.16
N ALA A 173 -3.54 0.37 -6.38
CA ALA A 173 -3.56 0.31 -4.93
C ALA A 173 -4.32 1.49 -4.32
N VAL A 174 -4.61 1.38 -3.02
CA VAL A 174 -5.16 2.49 -2.23
C VAL A 174 -4.19 2.91 -1.14
N VAL A 175 -4.16 4.20 -0.81
CA VAL A 175 -3.40 4.74 0.31
C VAL A 175 -4.29 5.63 1.15
N PHE A 176 -4.26 5.41 2.46
CA PHE A 176 -4.95 6.22 3.45
C PHE A 176 -3.92 6.91 4.34
N PHE A 177 -4.10 8.20 4.63
CA PHE A 177 -3.18 8.90 5.51
C PHE A 177 -3.36 8.47 6.97
N GLU A 178 -4.59 8.22 7.41
CA GLU A 178 -4.83 7.82 8.79
C GLU A 178 -6.01 6.87 9.00
N LEU A 179 -5.90 5.97 9.97
CA LEU A 179 -7.03 5.33 10.64
C LEU A 179 -7.28 6.08 11.95
N ARG A 180 -8.42 6.78 12.02
CA ARG A 180 -8.78 7.58 13.19
C ARG A 180 -9.33 6.75 14.34
N LYS A 181 -9.19 7.27 15.56
CA LYS A 181 -9.65 6.58 16.77
C LYS A 181 -11.16 6.28 16.71
N GLU A 182 -11.99 7.17 16.18
CA GLU A 182 -13.44 6.94 16.08
C GLU A 182 -13.80 5.79 15.12
N ASN A 183 -12.96 5.51 14.12
CA ASN A 183 -13.24 4.51 13.09
C ASN A 183 -12.61 3.13 13.37
N HIS A 184 -11.92 2.94 14.51
CA HIS A 184 -11.18 1.69 14.82
C HIS A 184 -12.04 0.41 14.86
N LYS A 185 -13.37 0.52 14.90
CA LYS A 185 -14.31 -0.62 14.85
C LYS A 185 -15.10 -0.72 13.55
N GLU A 186 -14.80 0.10 12.55
CA GLU A 186 -15.51 0.09 11.27
C GLU A 186 -14.99 -1.00 10.32
N PHE A 187 -15.18 -2.26 10.67
CA PHE A 187 -14.73 -3.41 9.86
C PHE A 187 -15.30 -3.42 8.43
N GLY A 188 -16.43 -2.76 8.20
CA GLY A 188 -16.98 -2.56 6.85
C GLY A 188 -16.05 -1.77 5.91
N ALA A 189 -15.03 -1.08 6.43
CA ALA A 189 -13.95 -0.50 5.62
C ALA A 189 -13.10 -1.59 4.94
N LEU A 190 -12.78 -2.68 5.64
CA LEU A 190 -12.04 -3.81 5.05
C LEU A 190 -12.87 -4.53 3.98
N ASP A 191 -14.18 -4.67 4.20
CA ASP A 191 -15.09 -5.24 3.20
C ASP A 191 -15.16 -4.36 1.94
N ALA A 192 -15.16 -3.04 2.10
CA ALA A 192 -15.11 -2.14 0.95
C ALA A 192 -13.82 -2.33 0.13
N ILE A 193 -12.66 -2.48 0.80
CA ILE A 193 -11.38 -2.77 0.13
C ILE A 193 -11.39 -4.13 -0.58
N LEU A 194 -12.08 -5.13 -0.03
CA LEU A 194 -12.20 -6.46 -0.61
C LEU A 194 -12.81 -6.42 -2.02
N GLU A 195 -13.70 -5.47 -2.30
CA GLU A 195 -14.27 -5.29 -3.65
C GLU A 195 -13.22 -4.89 -4.70
N GLY A 196 -12.10 -4.29 -4.27
CA GLY A 196 -10.96 -4.00 -5.14
C GLY A 196 -10.33 -5.25 -5.75
N THR A 197 -10.49 -6.44 -5.14
CA THR A 197 -9.94 -7.70 -5.65
C THR A 197 -10.50 -8.13 -7.00
N ASP A 198 -11.60 -7.53 -7.46
CA ASP A 198 -12.14 -7.74 -8.81
C ASP A 198 -11.35 -6.98 -9.89
N LEU A 199 -10.47 -6.06 -9.52
CA LEU A 199 -9.64 -5.29 -10.44
C LEU A 199 -8.34 -6.02 -10.73
N ARG A 200 -8.04 -6.19 -12.02
CA ARG A 200 -6.77 -6.76 -12.46
C ARG A 200 -5.60 -5.90 -11.96
N GLY A 201 -4.68 -6.53 -11.23
CA GLY A 201 -3.50 -5.85 -10.69
C GLY A 201 -3.75 -5.14 -9.36
N PHE A 202 -4.91 -5.32 -8.71
CA PHE A 202 -5.13 -4.76 -7.38
C PHE A 202 -4.16 -5.38 -6.36
N TYR A 203 -3.32 -4.54 -5.78
CA TYR A 203 -2.30 -4.93 -4.80
C TYR A 203 -2.86 -4.99 -3.37
N GLY A 204 -3.91 -4.22 -3.09
CA GLY A 204 -4.34 -3.88 -1.73
C GLY A 204 -4.00 -2.42 -1.45
N GLY A 205 -3.33 -2.14 -0.32
CA GLY A 205 -3.03 -0.76 0.04
C GLY A 205 -2.26 -0.56 1.33
N PHE A 206 -2.16 0.71 1.72
CA PHE A 206 -1.42 1.12 2.91
C PHE A 206 -2.13 2.22 3.69
N ILE A 207 -1.97 2.23 5.02
CA ILE A 207 -2.44 3.26 5.95
C ILE A 207 -1.21 3.85 6.63
N LEU A 208 -0.93 5.15 6.43
CA LEU A 208 0.31 5.76 6.92
C LEU A 208 0.39 5.80 8.45
N ARG A 209 -0.72 6.10 9.13
CA ARG A 209 -0.83 6.18 10.59
C ARG A 209 -2.10 5.53 11.09
N CYS A 210 -2.06 4.93 12.27
CA CYS A 210 -3.25 4.65 13.07
C CYS A 210 -3.17 5.48 14.35
N GLU A 211 -4.17 6.31 14.64
CA GLU A 211 -4.12 7.27 15.76
C GLU A 211 -4.05 6.61 17.14
N THR A 212 -4.43 5.34 17.24
CA THR A 212 -4.33 4.56 18.48
C THR A 212 -2.99 3.82 18.60
N LEU A 213 -2.11 3.92 17.61
CA LEU A 213 -0.77 3.33 17.59
C LEU A 213 0.31 4.39 17.76
N ASP A 214 1.53 3.93 18.08
CA ASP A 214 2.72 4.76 17.95
C ASP A 214 2.91 5.23 16.49
N GLU A 215 3.44 6.45 16.32
CA GLU A 215 3.53 7.12 15.02
C GLU A 215 4.34 6.35 13.97
N HIS A 216 5.27 5.48 14.40
CA HIS A 216 6.09 4.69 13.48
C HIS A 216 5.32 3.57 12.80
N TYR A 217 4.22 3.09 13.38
CA TYR A 217 3.43 2.00 12.82
C TYR A 217 2.57 2.47 11.64
N GLY A 218 2.54 1.67 10.58
CA GLY A 218 1.63 1.83 9.45
C GLY A 218 0.92 0.53 9.13
N GLY A 219 -0.29 0.64 8.59
CA GLY A 219 -1.17 -0.49 8.30
C GLY A 219 -1.00 -0.99 6.87
N LYS A 220 -0.68 -2.26 6.67
CA LYS A 220 -0.66 -2.90 5.36
C LYS A 220 -1.97 -3.63 5.12
N LEU A 221 -2.63 -3.33 4.00
CA LEU A 221 -3.83 -4.02 3.52
C LEU A 221 -3.38 -5.06 2.48
N SER A 222 -3.37 -6.33 2.87
CA SER A 222 -2.89 -7.45 2.04
C SER A 222 -4.04 -8.35 1.63
N ILE A 223 -3.99 -8.87 0.40
CA ILE A 223 -4.92 -9.91 -0.05
C ILE A 223 -4.38 -11.26 0.43
N VAL A 224 -5.21 -12.02 1.13
CA VAL A 224 -4.92 -13.39 1.57
C VAL A 224 -5.89 -14.37 0.94
N HIS A 225 -5.42 -15.59 0.67
CA HIS A 225 -6.22 -16.67 0.08
C HIS A 225 -6.40 -17.79 1.09
N GLU A 226 -7.63 -18.29 1.20
CA GLU A 226 -8.01 -19.30 2.21
C GLU A 226 -8.94 -20.35 1.60
N ALA A 227 -8.96 -21.54 2.19
CA ALA A 227 -9.82 -22.64 1.75
C ALA A 227 -11.27 -22.54 2.24
N GLY A 228 -11.52 -21.70 3.25
CA GLY A 228 -12.80 -21.61 3.96
C GLY A 228 -13.45 -20.23 3.92
N ARG A 229 -14.71 -20.18 4.35
CA ARG A 229 -15.44 -18.92 4.57
C ARG A 229 -15.35 -18.52 6.03
N TYR A 230 -14.82 -17.34 6.26
CA TYR A 230 -14.65 -16.73 7.57
C TYR A 230 -15.25 -15.32 7.59
N GLY A 231 -15.82 -14.93 8.74
CA GLY A 231 -16.26 -13.57 9.01
C GLY A 231 -15.17 -12.75 9.68
N HIS A 232 -15.42 -11.47 9.96
CA HIS A 232 -14.45 -10.62 10.66
C HIS A 232 -13.86 -11.26 11.91
N GLU A 233 -12.57 -11.03 12.10
CA GLU A 233 -11.84 -11.43 13.30
C GLU A 233 -11.30 -10.17 14.00
N ASN A 234 -11.26 -10.24 15.34
CA ASN A 234 -10.81 -9.19 16.27
C ASN A 234 -11.83 -8.08 16.58
N LYS A 235 -11.50 -7.30 17.62
CA LYS A 235 -12.37 -6.22 18.15
C LYS A 235 -11.95 -4.82 17.71
N SER A 236 -10.81 -4.68 17.05
CA SER A 236 -10.25 -3.40 16.60
C SER A 236 -9.40 -3.56 15.34
N LEU A 237 -9.57 -2.63 14.39
CA LEU A 237 -8.75 -2.43 13.19
C LEU A 237 -7.33 -1.96 13.50
N SER A 238 -7.05 -1.53 14.73
CA SER A 238 -5.71 -1.12 15.16
C SER A 238 -4.78 -2.29 15.46
N PHE A 239 -5.30 -3.52 15.47
CA PHE A 239 -4.52 -4.75 15.61
C PHE A 239 -4.42 -5.46 14.25
N TRP A 240 -4.16 -6.78 14.24
CA TRP A 240 -4.49 -7.57 13.05
C TRP A 240 -6.02 -7.59 12.85
N SER A 241 -6.50 -7.62 11.62
CA SER A 241 -7.93 -7.66 11.34
C SER A 241 -8.18 -8.19 9.94
N TYR A 242 -9.30 -8.89 9.78
CA TYR A 242 -9.70 -9.44 8.49
C TYR A 242 -11.06 -8.89 8.03
N SER A 243 -11.22 -8.69 6.72
CA SER A 243 -12.53 -8.53 6.08
C SER A 243 -13.35 -9.81 6.19
N ASN A 244 -14.61 -9.76 5.76
CA ASN A 244 -15.34 -10.97 5.40
C ASN A 244 -14.64 -11.70 4.23
N SER A 245 -14.97 -12.98 4.06
CA SER A 245 -14.50 -13.78 2.92
C SER A 245 -15.34 -13.55 1.66
N LYS A 246 -14.65 -13.33 0.53
CA LYS A 246 -15.22 -13.32 -0.82
C LYS A 246 -14.83 -14.59 -1.54
N LYS A 247 -15.80 -15.30 -2.10
CA LYS A 247 -15.55 -16.55 -2.84
C LYS A 247 -14.95 -16.21 -4.21
N ILE A 248 -13.82 -16.82 -4.55
CA ILE A 248 -13.22 -16.72 -5.89
C ILE A 248 -13.69 -17.90 -6.75
N LYS A 249 -13.53 -19.12 -6.25
CA LYS A 249 -13.99 -20.35 -6.89
C LYS A 249 -14.28 -21.42 -5.84
N GLU A 250 -14.61 -22.64 -6.26
CA GLU A 250 -14.82 -23.74 -5.33
C GLU A 250 -13.59 -23.95 -4.44
N ASN A 251 -13.82 -23.99 -3.12
CA ASN A 251 -12.79 -24.12 -2.07
C ASN A 251 -11.65 -23.08 -2.14
N LEU A 252 -11.89 -21.90 -2.71
CA LEU A 252 -10.95 -20.79 -2.71
C LEU A 252 -11.67 -19.48 -2.44
N TYR A 253 -11.31 -18.85 -1.33
CA TYR A 253 -11.79 -17.56 -0.89
C TYR A 253 -10.63 -16.58 -0.80
N CYS A 254 -10.92 -15.28 -0.88
CA CYS A 254 -9.98 -14.23 -0.52
C CYS A 254 -10.56 -13.31 0.55
N ARG A 255 -9.65 -12.66 1.26
CA ARG A 255 -9.92 -11.65 2.31
C ARG A 255 -8.87 -10.55 2.24
N ILE A 256 -9.18 -9.42 2.86
CA ILE A 256 -8.21 -8.38 3.18
C ILE A 256 -7.74 -8.57 4.61
N LEU A 257 -6.44 -8.69 4.79
CA LEU A 257 -5.75 -8.67 6.07
C LEU A 257 -5.15 -7.27 6.28
N LEU A 258 -5.56 -6.61 7.36
CA LEU A 258 -4.90 -5.43 7.89
C LEU A 258 -3.95 -5.85 9.01
N MET A 259 -2.67 -5.51 8.88
CA MET A 259 -1.67 -5.64 9.95
C MET A 259 -0.87 -4.34 10.08
N HIS A 260 -0.37 -4.06 11.27
CA HIS A 260 0.45 -2.87 11.52
C HIS A 260 1.89 -3.26 11.87
N CYS A 261 2.85 -2.56 11.30
CA CYS A 261 4.27 -2.71 11.63
C CYS A 261 5.05 -1.47 11.18
N GLU A 262 6.14 -1.15 11.87
CA GLU A 262 7.04 -0.06 11.48
C GLU A 262 7.68 -0.31 10.10
N SER A 263 8.01 -1.57 9.79
CA SER A 263 8.69 -1.94 8.54
C SER A 263 7.75 -2.00 7.32
N PHE A 264 6.43 -1.94 7.52
CA PHE A 264 5.51 -2.10 6.40
C PHE A 264 5.51 -0.91 5.43
N PHE A 265 5.87 0.29 5.87
CA PHE A 265 5.95 1.43 4.95
C PHE A 265 7.10 1.27 3.95
N SER A 266 8.28 0.85 4.42
CA SER A 266 9.40 0.55 3.53
C SER A 266 9.12 -0.68 2.66
N GLN A 267 8.48 -1.71 3.21
CA GLN A 267 8.04 -2.87 2.44
C GLN A 267 7.08 -2.45 1.32
N PHE A 268 6.07 -1.62 1.62
CA PHE A 268 5.15 -1.08 0.62
C PHE A 268 5.87 -0.32 -0.49
N ALA A 269 6.84 0.52 -0.13
CA ALA A 269 7.66 1.25 -1.09
C ALA A 269 8.44 0.31 -2.04
N PHE A 270 9.11 -0.70 -1.50
CA PHE A 270 9.85 -1.66 -2.32
C PHE A 270 8.95 -2.63 -3.09
N ASP A 271 7.77 -2.96 -2.56
CA ASP A 271 6.76 -3.72 -3.28
C ASP A 271 6.29 -2.97 -4.54
N ILE A 272 6.13 -1.63 -4.47
CA ILE A 272 5.86 -0.80 -5.67
C ILE A 272 6.97 -0.98 -6.71
N ILE A 273 8.25 -0.91 -6.34
CA ILE A 273 9.35 -1.12 -7.28
C ILE A 273 9.30 -2.52 -7.89
N ALA A 274 9.01 -3.54 -7.09
CA ALA A 274 8.91 -4.92 -7.56
C ALA A 274 7.72 -5.11 -8.52
N LEU A 275 6.57 -4.47 -8.24
CA LEU A 275 5.41 -4.46 -9.13
C LEU A 275 5.75 -3.81 -10.47
N LEU A 276 6.36 -2.63 -10.45
CA LEU A 276 6.78 -1.89 -11.63
C LEU A 276 7.80 -2.65 -12.50
N LYS A 277 8.55 -3.59 -11.90
CA LYS A 277 9.52 -4.45 -12.59
C LYS A 277 8.93 -5.82 -12.98
N GLY A 278 7.71 -6.14 -12.57
CA GLY A 278 7.13 -7.47 -12.74
C GLY A 278 7.82 -8.56 -11.91
N THR A 279 8.55 -8.20 -10.86
CA THR A 279 9.28 -9.14 -9.97
C THR A 279 8.61 -9.31 -8.60
N TYR A 280 7.44 -8.71 -8.38
CA TYR A 280 6.70 -8.84 -7.13
C TYR A 280 6.23 -10.28 -6.90
N HIS A 281 6.44 -10.78 -5.69
CA HIS A 281 5.96 -12.09 -5.27
C HIS A 281 5.17 -11.95 -3.96
N PRO A 282 3.86 -12.27 -3.93
CA PRO A 282 3.06 -12.21 -2.73
C PRO A 282 3.69 -13.02 -1.59
N GLY A 283 3.73 -12.43 -0.39
CA GLY A 283 4.30 -13.07 0.81
C GLY A 283 5.83 -13.04 0.90
N VAL A 284 6.55 -12.52 -0.10
CA VAL A 284 8.01 -12.37 -0.08
C VAL A 284 8.36 -10.89 0.11
N ILE A 285 9.38 -10.62 0.94
CA ILE A 285 9.89 -9.26 1.14
C ILE A 285 10.62 -8.80 -0.13
N SER A 286 10.13 -7.74 -0.77
CA SER A 286 10.71 -7.22 -2.02
C SER A 286 12.12 -6.63 -1.86
N SER A 287 12.48 -6.18 -0.66
CA SER A 287 13.84 -5.71 -0.36
C SER A 287 14.13 -5.67 1.13
N LEU A 288 15.36 -6.04 1.51
CA LEU A 288 15.89 -5.85 2.86
C LEU A 288 16.50 -4.45 3.08
N TYR A 289 16.69 -3.64 2.02
CA TYR A 289 17.32 -2.32 2.14
C TYR A 289 16.57 -1.33 3.03
N GLY A 290 15.26 -1.51 3.24
CA GLY A 290 14.46 -0.71 4.17
C GLY A 290 13.92 -1.49 5.36
N PHE A 291 14.37 -2.74 5.55
CA PHE A 291 13.86 -3.60 6.61
C PHE A 291 14.53 -3.26 7.94
N GLY A 292 13.71 -3.15 8.98
CA GLY A 292 14.14 -2.83 10.33
C GLY A 292 13.01 -2.19 11.14
N THR A 293 13.16 -2.22 12.46
CA THR A 293 12.27 -1.57 13.42
C THR A 293 13.09 -0.95 14.54
N THR A 294 12.46 -0.07 15.31
CA THR A 294 13.03 0.56 16.51
C THR A 294 13.42 -0.49 17.55
N ASP A 295 12.57 -1.49 17.77
CA ASP A 295 12.87 -2.62 18.65
C ASP A 295 14.12 -3.39 18.20
N MET A 296 14.22 -3.70 16.90
CA MET A 296 15.39 -4.36 16.32
C MET A 296 16.65 -3.54 16.52
N HIS A 297 16.58 -2.23 16.26
CA HIS A 297 17.70 -1.32 16.47
C HIS A 297 18.14 -1.23 17.93
N ASN A 298 17.21 -1.38 18.87
CA ASN A 298 17.49 -1.42 20.30
C ASN A 298 17.93 -2.80 20.81
N GLY A 299 18.22 -3.74 19.90
CA GLY A 299 18.78 -5.06 20.22
C GLY A 299 17.74 -6.16 20.46
N LYS A 300 16.45 -5.93 20.22
CA LYS A 300 15.42 -6.98 20.31
C LYS A 300 15.37 -7.80 19.01
N ALA A 301 15.13 -9.10 19.11
CA ALA A 301 15.02 -9.98 17.94
C ALA A 301 13.72 -9.77 17.15
N PHE A 302 12.67 -9.28 17.81
CA PHE A 302 11.35 -9.04 17.23
C PHE A 302 10.76 -7.74 17.77
N SER A 303 9.91 -7.10 16.95
CA SER A 303 9.13 -5.97 17.44
C SER A 303 8.02 -6.47 18.34
N ILE A 304 7.86 -5.85 19.51
CA ILE A 304 6.82 -6.24 20.46
C ILE A 304 5.79 -5.13 20.58
N GLN A 305 4.79 -5.23 19.71
CA GLN A 305 3.62 -4.36 19.74
C GLN A 305 2.68 -4.87 20.84
N TYR A 306 2.85 -4.40 22.07
CA TYR A 306 1.90 -4.69 23.14
C TYR A 306 0.72 -3.73 23.05
N TYR A 307 -0.46 -4.30 22.79
CA TYR A 307 -1.70 -3.54 22.72
C TYR A 307 -2.55 -3.63 23.99
N ASP A 308 -2.37 -4.71 24.75
CA ASP A 308 -2.90 -4.91 26.08
C ASP A 308 -1.92 -5.84 26.81
N ILE A 309 -1.43 -5.42 27.98
CA ILE A 309 -0.51 -6.23 28.82
C ILE A 309 -1.13 -7.58 29.15
N GLU A 310 -2.45 -7.66 29.29
CA GLU A 310 -3.18 -8.89 29.60
C GLU A 310 -3.38 -9.79 28.36
N GLU A 311 -3.46 -9.24 27.16
CA GLU A 311 -3.40 -10.03 25.92
C GLU A 311 -1.99 -10.54 25.63
N HIS A 312 -0.97 -9.75 25.97
CA HIS A 312 0.43 -10.18 25.87
C HIS A 312 0.72 -11.39 26.76
N LYS A 313 0.34 -11.31 28.05
CA LYS A 313 0.50 -12.44 28.98
C LYS A 313 -0.19 -13.70 28.44
N ARG A 314 -1.42 -13.56 27.93
CA ARG A 314 -2.17 -14.67 27.31
C ARG A 314 -1.47 -15.23 26.06
N PHE A 315 -0.91 -14.38 25.21
CA PHE A 315 -0.16 -14.80 24.03
C PHE A 315 1.13 -15.55 24.41
N GLU A 316 1.90 -15.05 25.39
CA GLU A 316 3.10 -15.74 25.89
C GLU A 316 2.76 -17.08 26.54
N GLU A 317 1.72 -17.13 27.36
CA GLU A 317 1.25 -18.37 27.97
C GLU A 317 0.84 -19.38 26.90
N SER A 318 0.04 -18.97 25.91
CA SER A 318 -0.41 -19.85 24.82
C SER A 318 0.75 -20.33 23.94
N THR A 319 1.73 -19.47 23.67
CA THR A 319 2.90 -19.80 22.84
C THR A 319 3.85 -20.71 23.61
N ARG A 320 4.07 -20.47 24.90
CA ARG A 320 4.84 -21.36 25.78
C ARG A 320 4.20 -22.74 25.87
N GLU A 321 2.89 -22.81 26.06
CA GLU A 321 2.16 -24.09 26.06
C GLU A 321 2.27 -24.82 24.72
N TYR A 322 2.15 -24.10 23.60
CA TYR A 322 2.30 -24.67 22.27
C TYR A 322 3.72 -25.21 22.05
N MET A 323 4.75 -24.43 22.38
CA MET A 323 6.15 -24.83 22.24
C MET A 323 6.49 -26.01 23.16
N GLU A 324 5.98 -26.04 24.39
CA GLU A 324 6.13 -27.20 25.28
C GLU A 324 5.47 -28.46 24.73
N LYS A 325 4.27 -28.35 24.15
CA LYS A 325 3.58 -29.46 23.50
C LYS A 325 4.36 -29.94 22.28
N TRP A 326 4.86 -29.02 21.46
CA TRP A 326 5.66 -29.32 20.26
C TRP A 326 6.99 -30.00 20.62
N PHE A 327 7.73 -29.49 21.59
CA PHE A 327 8.97 -30.12 22.09
C PHE A 327 8.71 -31.51 22.66
N LYS A 328 7.60 -31.71 23.39
CA LYS A 328 7.21 -33.03 23.92
C LYS A 328 6.80 -34.01 22.80
N SER A 329 6.27 -33.53 21.67
CA SER A 329 5.96 -34.39 20.52
C SER A 329 7.21 -34.75 19.70
N GLU A 330 8.14 -33.81 19.49
CA GLU A 330 9.41 -34.08 18.80
C GLU A 330 10.28 -35.08 19.59
N LEU A 331 10.42 -34.89 20.91
CA LEU A 331 11.16 -35.81 21.78
C LEU A 331 10.55 -37.22 21.90
N LYS A 332 9.27 -37.39 21.53
CA LYS A 332 8.64 -38.72 21.44
C LYS A 332 8.92 -39.42 20.11
N ASN A 333 9.11 -38.67 19.03
CA ASN A 333 9.41 -39.21 17.71
C ASN A 333 10.89 -39.64 17.56
N ASP A 334 11.80 -39.09 18.38
CA ASP A 334 13.22 -39.49 18.43
C ASP A 334 13.50 -40.77 19.26
N LYS A 335 12.46 -41.44 19.80
CA LYS A 335 12.59 -42.69 20.59
C LYS A 335 11.98 -43.92 19.90
N THR A 336 11.72 -43.82 18.61
CA THR A 336 11.37 -44.93 17.70
C THR A 336 12.36 -44.94 16.56
#